data_AF-A0A2U1TIA0-F1
#
_entry.id   AF-A0A2U1TIA0-F1
#
_cell.length_a   1.000
_cell.length_b   1.000
_cell.length_c   1.000
_cell.angle_alpha   90.00
_cell.angle_beta   90.00
_cell.angle_gamma   90.00
#
_symmetry.space_group_name_H-M   'P 1'
#
loop_
_entity.id
_entity.type
_entity.pdbx_description
1 polymer ?
#
loop_
_entity_poly.entity_id
_entity_poly.type
_entity_poly.pdbx_seq_one_letter_code
_entity_poly.pdbx_strand_id
1 'polypeptide(L)' 'MSYATTLLAEAVSHVELPMPTWMYGVIALIVFIFLGVATFSYRDVANRHSAKASGQAAAEPGHGH' A
#
# COMPACT_ATOMS: atom_id res chain seq x y z
N MET A 1 35.43 25.50 -13.43
CA MET A 1 34.99 24.18 -12.91
C MET A 1 33.80 23.74 -13.75
N SER A 2 33.87 22.58 -14.38
CA SER A 2 32.82 22.06 -15.28
C SER A 2 31.69 21.40 -14.47
N TYR A 3 30.44 21.47 -14.95
CA TYR A 3 29.31 20.76 -14.34
C TYR A 3 29.55 19.25 -14.24
N ALA A 4 30.28 18.67 -15.19
CA ALA A 4 30.68 17.26 -15.13
C ALA A 4 31.59 16.97 -13.94
N THR A 5 32.47 17.92 -13.58
CA THR A 5 33.34 17.83 -12.40
C THR A 5 32.51 17.91 -11.11
N THR A 6 31.45 18.72 -11.08
CA THR A 6 30.55 18.83 -9.93
C THR A 6 29.73 17.54 -9.71
N LEU A 7 29.15 16.97 -10.77
CA LEU A 7 28.40 15.72 -10.67
C LEU A 7 29.29 14.54 -10.24
N LEU A 8 30.52 14.49 -10.74
CA LEU A 8 31.49 13.47 -10.32
C LEU A 8 31.91 13.65 -8.86
N ALA A 9 32.07 14.90 -8.40
CA ALA A 9 32.40 15.19 -7.00
C ALA A 9 31.25 14.85 -6.04
N GLU A 10 29.98 15.05 -6.42
CA GLU A 10 28.83 14.59 -5.64
C GLU A 10 28.73 13.06 -5.59
N ALA A 11 29.05 12.35 -6.67
CA ALA A 11 29.09 10.89 -6.69
C ALA A 11 30.22 10.32 -5.78
N VAL A 12 31.35 11.03 -5.67
CA VAL A 12 32.49 10.64 -4.83
C VAL A 12 32.31 11.05 -3.37
N SER A 13 31.53 12.10 -3.12
CA SER A 13 31.08 12.50 -1.79
C SER A 13 30.01 11.52 -1.31
N HIS A 14 30.43 10.28 -1.02
CA HIS A 14 29.70 9.37 -0.16
C HIS A 14 29.51 10.08 1.18
N VAL A 15 28.47 10.91 1.28
CA VAL A 15 27.82 11.19 2.55
C VAL A 15 27.49 9.81 3.07
N GLU A 16 28.15 9.39 4.15
CA GLU A 16 27.85 8.13 4.81
C GLU A 16 26.36 8.13 5.08
N LEU A 17 25.60 7.42 4.24
CA LEU A 17 24.16 7.37 4.43
C LEU A 17 23.98 6.80 5.83
N PRO A 18 23.13 7.42 6.68
CA PRO A 18 22.86 6.91 8.02
C PRO A 18 22.46 5.41 8.03
N MET A 19 22.03 4.91 6.87
CA MET A 19 21.59 3.55 6.62
C MET A 19 22.03 3.09 5.22
N PRO A 20 22.37 1.80 5.02
CA PRO A 20 22.57 1.22 3.70
C PRO A 20 21.45 1.55 2.68
N THR A 21 21.82 1.78 1.42
CA THR A 21 20.89 2.19 0.33
C THR A 21 19.68 1.27 0.18
N TRP A 22 19.85 -0.05 0.35
CA TRP A 22 18.76 -1.01 0.25
C TRP A 22 17.67 -0.83 1.32
N MET A 23 18.03 -0.25 2.48
CA MET A 23 17.12 -0.08 3.61
C MET A 23 16.04 0.99 3.33
N TYR A 24 16.36 2.00 2.52
CA TYR A 24 15.35 2.96 2.04
C TYR A 24 14.28 2.27 1.18
N GLY A 25 14.69 1.31 0.33
CA GLY A 25 13.77 0.48 -0.45
C GLY A 25 12.89 -0.40 0.45
N VAL A 26 13.46 -0.96 1.51
CA VAL A 26 12.71 -1.75 2.50
C VAL A 26 11.68 -0.91 3.27
N ILE A 27 12.05 0.31 3.69
CA ILE A 27 11.11 1.24 4.35
C ILE A 27 9.95 1.57 3.41
N ALA A 28 10.25 1.90 2.15
CA ALA A 28 9.21 2.16 1.16
C ALA A 28 8.28 0.94 0.98
N LEU A 29 8.83 -0.27 0.88
CA LEU A 29 8.06 -1.51 0.79
C LEU A 29 7.13 -1.70 2.01
N ILE A 30 7.64 -1.48 3.22
CA ILE A 30 6.85 -1.57 4.46
C ILE A 30 5.69 -0.58 4.43
N VAL A 31 5.92 0.67 4.02
CA VAL A 31 4.86 1.69 3.89
C VAL A 31 3.79 1.24 2.89
N PHE A 32 4.18 0.73 1.72
CA PHE A 32 3.24 0.23 0.73
C PHE A 32 2.44 -0.97 1.23
N ILE A 33 3.07 -1.92 1.91
CA ILE A 33 2.38 -3.07 2.50
C ILE A 33 1.37 -2.59 3.55
N PHE A 34 1.77 -1.67 4.42
CA PHE A 34 0.89 -1.10 5.45
C PHE A 34 -0.34 -0.42 4.83
N LEU A 35 -0.14 0.41 3.81
CA LEU A 35 -1.24 1.06 3.08
C LEU A 35 -2.12 0.04 2.33
N GLY A 36 -1.52 -1.00 1.76
CA GLY A 36 -2.24 -2.09 1.11
C GLY A 36 -3.15 -2.83 2.09
N VAL A 37 -2.62 -3.23 3.25
CA VAL A 37 -3.40 -3.87 4.32
C VAL A 37 -4.51 -2.95 4.81
N ALA A 38 -4.24 -1.66 5.02
CA ALA A 38 -5.27 -0.70 5.41
C ALA A 38 -6.40 -0.64 4.38
N THR A 39 -6.08 -0.59 3.09
CA THR A 39 -7.07 -0.58 2.00
C THR A 39 -7.88 -1.87 1.94
N PHE A 40 -7.22 -3.03 2.09
CA PHE A 40 -7.91 -4.33 2.14
C PHE A 40 -8.79 -4.49 3.38
N SER A 41 -8.41 -3.90 4.52
CA SER A 41 -9.24 -3.89 5.73
C SER A 41 -10.58 -3.22 5.47
N TYR A 42 -10.59 -2.05 4.81
CA TYR A 42 -11.84 -1.40 4.39
C TYR A 42 -12.60 -2.22 3.34
N ARG A 43 -11.90 -2.85 2.41
CA ARG A 43 -12.52 -3.69 1.37
C ARG A 43 -13.17 -4.96 1.94
N ASP A 44 -12.55 -5.61 2.92
CA ASP A 44 -13.11 -6.81 3.58
C ASP A 44 -14.44 -6.47 4.28
N VAL A 45 -14.53 -5.31 4.92
CA VAL A 45 -15.78 -4.82 5.52
C VAL A 45 -16.89 -4.62 4.47
N ALA A 46 -16.57 -4.03 3.33
CA ALA A 46 -17.53 -3.87 2.23
C ALA A 46 -18.00 -5.22 1.66
N ASN A 47 -17.09 -6.20 1.60
CA ASN A 47 -17.39 -7.56 1.13
C ASN A 47 -18.23 -8.37 2.16
N ARG A 48 -18.22 -8.00 3.44
CA ARG A 48 -19.14 -8.56 4.45
C ARG A 48 -20.50 -7.88 4.45
N HIS A 49 -20.59 -6.62 4.04
CA HIS A 49 -21.86 -5.92 3.86
C HIS A 49 -22.67 -6.48 2.67
N SER A 50 -22.01 -6.92 1.60
CA SER A 50 -22.68 -7.61 0.49
C SER A 50 -23.20 -9.00 0.88
N ALA A 51 -22.45 -9.74 1.72
CA ALA A 51 -22.87 -11.05 2.20
C ALA A 51 -24.14 -11.01 3.07
N LYS A 52 -24.38 -9.91 3.81
CA LYS A 52 -25.67 -9.69 4.50
C LYS A 52 -26.80 -9.31 3.54
N ALA A 53 -26.52 -8.51 2.50
CA ALA A 53 -27.53 -8.11 1.53
C ALA A 53 -28.04 -9.29 0.68
N SER A 54 -27.17 -10.24 0.32
CA SER A 54 -27.58 -11.45 -0.42
C SER A 54 -28.39 -12.44 0.42
N GLY A 55 -28.19 -12.48 1.74
CA GLY A 55 -28.98 -13.33 2.65
C GLY A 55 -30.40 -12.81 2.92
N GLN A 56 -30.60 -11.49 2.85
CA GLN A 56 -31.94 -10.89 2.93
C GLN A 56 -32.75 -11.08 1.63
N ALA A 57 -32.10 -11.06 0.45
CA ALA A 57 -32.78 -11.28 -0.84
C ALA A 57 -33.13 -12.76 -1.13
N ALA A 58 -32.45 -13.71 -0.49
CA ALA A 58 -32.77 -15.13 -0.58
C ALA A 58 -33.86 -15.58 0.43
N ALA A 59 -34.34 -14.66 1.29
CA ALA A 59 -35.35 -14.92 2.32
C ALA A 59 -36.70 -14.26 2.00
N GLU A 60 -37.06 -14.09 0.72
CA GLU A 60 -38.46 -13.99 0.32
C GLU A 60 -39.00 -15.39 -0.02
N PRO A 61 -39.70 -16.08 0.90
CA PRO A 61 -40.68 -17.08 0.53
C PRO A 61 -41.96 -16.34 0.13
N GLY A 62 -42.50 -16.69 -1.03
CA GLY A 62 -43.65 -16.01 -1.62
C GLY A 62 -44.92 -15.99 -0.75
N HIS A 63 -45.74 -14.99 -1.06
CA HIS A 63 -47.19 -15.07 -1.28
C HIS A 63 -48.05 -15.86 -0.27
N GLY A 64 -48.88 -15.13 0.49
CA GLY A 64 -50.03 -15.69 1.18
C GLY A 64 -51.09 -14.62 1.42
N HIS A 65 -52.30 -14.90 0.94
CA HIS A 65 -53.54 -14.15 1.14
C HIS A 65 -53.91 -13.97 2.61
#